data_AF-A0A7G8IKG2-F1
#
_entry.id   AF-A0A7G8IKG2-F1
#
_cell.length_a   1.000
_cell.length_b   1.000
_cell.length_c   1.000
_cell.angle_alpha   90.00
_cell.angle_beta   90.00
_cell.angle_gamma   90.00
#
_symmetry.space_group_name_H-M   'P 1'
#
loop_
_entity.id
_entity.type
_entity.pdbx_description
1 polymer ?
#
loop_
_entity_poly.entity_id
_entity_poly.type
_entity_poly.pdbx_seq_one_letter_code
_entity_poly.pdbx_strand_id
1 'polypeptide(L)'
;MAVALSLGQGLMLPAMAQPELESFTGRFAIASQNCLKTNFGGVSKRCWRVEIDGRTDSVLTIRFFGDGEEQGSIETLTFVVSLSDPSVPLRCQNGRCELEAPSWAGRVNSVAIARYGNDGLAVSVPNAWPAKSGQCTRADNTIRCLAVGPNGGQILAEATL
;
A
#
# COMPACT_ATOMS: atom_id res chain seq x y z
N MET A 1 -46.03 46.50 22.45
CA MET A 1 -44.82 45.67 22.69
C MET A 1 -44.52 44.95 21.39
N ALA A 2 -43.52 45.39 20.64
CA ALA A 2 -43.11 44.77 19.37
C ALA A 2 -41.78 44.05 19.59
N VAL A 3 -41.77 42.75 19.33
CA VAL A 3 -40.59 41.88 19.42
C VAL A 3 -39.79 42.02 18.13
N ALA A 4 -38.57 42.53 18.21
CA ALA A 4 -37.64 42.60 17.08
C ALA A 4 -36.94 41.24 16.91
N LEU A 5 -37.18 40.59 15.77
CA LEU A 5 -36.51 39.36 15.34
C LEU A 5 -35.10 39.69 14.82
N SER A 6 -34.07 39.15 15.46
CA SER A 6 -32.69 39.18 14.98
C SER A 6 -32.44 38.06 13.97
N LEU A 7 -32.28 38.41 12.69
CA LEU A 7 -31.78 37.51 11.66
C LEU A 7 -30.25 37.42 11.77
N GLY A 8 -29.75 36.33 12.38
CA GLY A 8 -28.33 35.98 12.38
C GLY A 8 -27.89 35.50 10.99
N GLN A 9 -26.99 36.25 10.36
CA GLN A 9 -26.32 35.85 9.12
C GLN A 9 -25.28 34.77 9.42
N GLY A 10 -25.56 33.53 8.99
CA GLY A 10 -24.58 32.44 9.00
C GLY A 10 -23.53 32.66 7.92
N LEU A 11 -22.30 32.94 8.33
CA LEU A 11 -21.13 32.96 7.45
C LEU A 11 -20.84 31.52 6.98
N MET A 12 -21.21 31.21 5.74
CA MET A 12 -20.73 30.03 5.03
C MET A 12 -19.25 30.29 4.65
N LEU A 13 -18.32 29.75 5.43
CA LEU A 13 -16.91 29.71 5.05
C LEU A 13 -16.73 28.64 3.96
N PRO A 14 -16.12 28.94 2.80
CA PRO A 14 -15.76 27.90 1.85
C PRO A 14 -14.67 27.03 2.47
N ALA A 15 -14.90 25.71 2.51
CA ALA A 15 -13.88 24.77 2.91
C ALA A 15 -12.71 24.86 1.92
N MET A 16 -11.58 25.43 2.34
CA MET A 16 -10.34 25.31 1.59
C MET A 16 -9.89 23.85 1.69
N ALA A 17 -10.04 23.09 0.60
CA ALA A 17 -9.49 21.76 0.50
C ALA A 17 -7.98 21.84 0.73
N GLN A 18 -7.44 21.08 1.69
CA GLN A 18 -6.02 21.06 2.03
C GLN A 18 -5.22 20.41 0.89
N PRO A 19 -4.43 21.17 0.10
CA PRO A 19 -3.73 20.62 -1.06
C PRO A 19 -2.57 19.68 -0.67
N GLU A 20 -2.15 19.69 0.59
CA GLU A 20 -1.03 18.91 1.11
C GLU A 20 -1.37 17.42 1.34
N LEU A 21 -2.65 17.07 1.53
CA LEU A 21 -3.08 15.66 1.59
C LEU A 21 -3.24 15.05 0.17
N GLU A 22 -3.56 15.87 -0.83
CA GLU A 22 -3.73 15.45 -2.22
C GLU A 22 -2.40 15.02 -2.86
N SER A 23 -1.27 15.58 -2.43
CA SER A 23 0.05 15.29 -3.03
C SER A 23 0.60 13.90 -2.74
N PHE A 24 0.05 13.18 -1.75
CA PHE A 24 0.51 11.85 -1.34
C PHE A 24 -0.57 10.77 -1.47
N THR A 25 -1.81 11.18 -1.69
CA THR A 25 -2.94 10.25 -1.83
C THR A 25 -3.06 9.79 -3.27
N GLY A 26 -2.76 8.53 -3.51
CA GLY A 26 -2.94 7.92 -4.82
C GLY A 26 -2.25 6.56 -4.94
N ARG A 27 -2.24 6.04 -6.17
CA ARG A 27 -1.68 4.72 -6.50
C ARG A 27 -0.68 4.80 -7.65
N PHE A 28 0.49 4.19 -7.43
CA PHE A 28 1.35 3.68 -8.49
C PHE A 28 1.03 2.19 -8.70
N ALA A 29 0.90 1.75 -9.95
CA ALA A 29 0.65 0.36 -10.29
C ALA A 29 1.41 -0.03 -11.56
N ILE A 30 2.08 -1.18 -11.53
CA ILE A 30 2.86 -1.68 -12.67
C ILE A 30 2.73 -3.19 -12.80
N ALA A 31 2.69 -3.68 -14.04
CA ALA A 31 2.79 -5.10 -14.32
C ALA A 31 4.25 -5.54 -14.22
N SER A 32 4.52 -6.70 -13.64
CA SER A 32 5.88 -7.22 -13.49
C SER A 32 5.95 -8.65 -14.01
N GLN A 33 6.91 -8.93 -14.89
CA GLN A 33 7.15 -10.28 -15.41
C GLN A 33 8.05 -11.10 -14.49
N ASN A 34 8.89 -10.43 -13.70
CA ASN A 34 9.83 -11.03 -12.76
C ASN A 34 9.38 -10.65 -11.35
N CYS A 35 8.42 -11.41 -10.82
CA CYS A 35 7.81 -11.14 -9.53
C CYS A 35 7.53 -12.45 -8.79
N LEU A 36 8.00 -12.52 -7.54
CA LEU A 36 7.80 -13.65 -6.64
C LEU A 36 7.33 -13.18 -5.27
N LYS A 37 6.38 -13.93 -4.69
CA LYS A 37 5.92 -13.78 -3.31
C LYS A 37 6.07 -15.11 -2.57
N THR A 38 6.59 -15.09 -1.36
CA THR A 38 6.75 -16.24 -0.48
C THR A 38 5.99 -15.96 0.81
N ASN A 39 5.01 -16.80 1.14
CA ASN A 39 4.23 -16.67 2.37
C ASN A 39 4.99 -17.26 3.59
N PHE A 40 4.42 -17.13 4.79
CA PHE A 40 5.00 -17.70 6.02
C PHE A 40 5.18 -19.23 6.01
N GLY A 41 4.49 -19.95 5.11
CA GLY A 41 4.69 -21.38 4.90
C GLY A 41 5.90 -21.72 4.02
N GLY A 42 6.64 -20.72 3.53
CA GLY A 42 7.80 -20.91 2.65
C GLY A 42 7.45 -21.23 1.21
N VAL A 43 6.17 -21.21 0.84
CA VAL A 43 5.74 -21.48 -0.54
C VAL A 43 5.88 -20.22 -1.37
N SER A 44 6.72 -20.29 -2.41
CA SER A 44 6.90 -19.21 -3.39
C SER A 44 5.94 -19.34 -4.55
N LYS A 45 5.27 -18.24 -4.91
CA LYS A 45 4.36 -18.13 -6.05
C LYS A 45 4.72 -16.93 -6.90
N ARG A 46 4.45 -17.02 -8.22
CA ARG A 46 4.56 -15.88 -9.12
C ARG A 46 3.54 -14.79 -8.74
N CYS A 47 3.94 -13.54 -8.86
CA CYS A 47 3.06 -12.39 -8.92
C CYS A 47 3.18 -11.72 -10.30
N TRP A 48 2.24 -10.85 -10.64
CA TRP A 48 2.16 -10.24 -11.97
C TRP A 48 1.90 -8.73 -11.93
N ARG A 49 1.61 -8.17 -10.75
CA ARG A 49 1.46 -6.73 -10.54
C ARG A 49 1.95 -6.30 -9.17
N VAL A 50 2.56 -5.12 -9.12
CA VAL A 50 2.89 -4.41 -7.88
C VAL A 50 2.09 -3.12 -7.85
N GLU A 51 1.47 -2.83 -6.70
CA GLU A 51 0.88 -1.54 -6.39
C GLU A 51 1.58 -0.90 -5.19
N ILE A 52 1.77 0.41 -5.24
CA ILE A 52 2.27 1.20 -4.11
C ILE A 52 1.27 2.33 -3.89
N ASP A 53 0.63 2.32 -2.72
CA ASP A 53 -0.28 3.38 -2.28
C ASP A 53 0.44 4.24 -1.22
N GLY A 54 0.50 5.55 -1.45
CA GLY A 54 0.89 6.52 -0.42
C GLY A 54 -0.27 6.74 0.55
N ARG A 55 -0.03 6.54 1.86
CA ARG A 55 -1.02 6.83 2.91
C ARG A 55 -0.77 8.19 3.55
N THR A 56 0.50 8.49 3.75
CA THR A 56 1.04 9.77 4.19
C THR A 56 2.35 10.00 3.44
N ASP A 57 3.03 11.10 3.73
CA ASP A 57 4.41 11.38 3.30
C ASP A 57 5.44 10.32 3.75
N SER A 58 5.10 9.52 4.76
CA SER A 58 6.02 8.65 5.50
C SER A 58 5.56 7.20 5.60
N VAL A 59 4.34 6.89 5.14
CA VAL A 59 3.75 5.54 5.20
C VAL A 59 3.28 5.10 3.82
N LEU A 60 3.80 3.95 3.39
CA LEU A 60 3.42 3.28 2.15
C LEU A 60 2.69 1.97 2.42
N THR A 61 1.83 1.60 1.48
CA THR A 61 1.33 0.23 1.34
C THR A 61 1.88 -0.34 0.03
N ILE A 62 2.58 -1.47 0.08
CA ILE A 62 3.11 -2.15 -1.11
C ILE A 62 2.38 -3.48 -1.25
N ARG A 63 1.73 -3.70 -2.39
CA ARG A 63 0.89 -4.87 -2.63
C ARG A 63 1.34 -5.63 -3.88
N PHE A 64 1.59 -6.92 -3.70
CA PHE A 64 1.94 -7.85 -4.76
C PHE A 64 0.71 -8.70 -5.10
N PHE A 65 0.29 -8.69 -6.35
CA PHE A 65 -0.83 -9.47 -6.86
C PHE A 65 -0.33 -10.70 -7.58
N GLY A 66 -0.88 -11.86 -7.23
CA GLY A 66 -0.62 -13.09 -7.95
C GLY A 66 -1.82 -14.02 -7.89
N ASP A 67 -1.67 -15.17 -8.52
CA ASP A 67 -2.70 -16.20 -8.52
C ASP A 67 -2.91 -16.75 -7.10
N GLY A 68 -4.15 -17.13 -6.81
CA GLY A 68 -4.53 -17.81 -5.57
C GLY A 68 -4.29 -19.32 -5.63
N GLU A 69 -5.06 -20.08 -4.85
CA GLU A 69 -5.00 -21.56 -4.89
C GLU A 69 -5.88 -22.14 -6.00
N GLU A 70 -7.00 -21.48 -6.28
CA GLU A 70 -7.97 -21.93 -7.29
C GLU A 70 -7.76 -21.19 -8.62
N GLN A 71 -8.12 -21.83 -9.72
CA GLN A 71 -8.01 -21.22 -11.05
C GLN A 71 -8.84 -19.94 -11.12
N GLY A 72 -8.22 -18.85 -11.56
CA GLY A 72 -8.85 -17.53 -11.66
C GLY A 72 -8.97 -16.77 -10.34
N SER A 73 -8.65 -17.39 -9.20
CA SER A 73 -8.61 -16.71 -7.91
C SER A 73 -7.34 -15.84 -7.79
N ILE A 74 -7.42 -14.80 -6.97
CA ILE A 74 -6.32 -13.85 -6.72
C ILE A 74 -5.94 -13.90 -5.25
N GLU A 75 -4.64 -13.87 -4.97
CA GLU A 75 -4.12 -13.65 -3.62
C GLU A 75 -3.15 -12.48 -3.65
N THR A 76 -3.36 -11.53 -2.74
CA THR A 76 -2.46 -10.39 -2.57
C THR A 76 -1.63 -10.54 -1.31
N LEU A 77 -0.36 -10.17 -1.42
CA LEU A 77 0.55 -10.01 -0.29
C LEU A 77 0.85 -8.52 -0.12
N THR A 78 0.47 -7.95 1.02
CA THR A 78 0.58 -6.53 1.31
C THR A 78 1.57 -6.28 2.44
N PHE A 79 2.45 -5.30 2.27
CA PHE A 79 3.37 -4.78 3.29
C PHE A 79 2.98 -3.34 3.61
N VAL A 80 2.89 -3.00 4.90
CA VAL A 80 2.76 -1.62 5.37
C VAL A 80 4.13 -1.16 5.85
N VAL A 81 4.62 -0.04 5.31
CA VAL A 81 6.02 0.37 5.43
C VAL A 81 6.09 1.81 5.94
N SER A 82 6.92 2.06 6.95
CA SER A 82 7.33 3.41 7.34
C SER A 82 8.69 3.74 6.72
N LEU A 83 8.77 4.85 6.00
CA LEU A 83 10.00 5.30 5.36
C LEU A 83 11.04 5.73 6.40
N SER A 84 12.31 5.46 6.11
CA SER A 84 13.44 5.81 6.98
C SER A 84 14.02 7.20 6.69
N ASP A 85 13.71 7.76 5.52
CA ASP A 85 14.19 9.05 5.02
C ASP A 85 12.97 9.85 4.50
N PRO A 86 12.94 11.19 4.65
CA PRO A 86 11.85 12.04 4.15
C PRO A 86 11.73 12.13 2.62
N SER A 87 12.64 11.51 1.85
CA SER A 87 12.50 11.38 0.40
C SER A 87 11.26 10.55 0.06
N VAL A 88 10.16 11.26 -0.21
CA VAL A 88 8.90 10.66 -0.61
C VAL A 88 9.09 9.96 -1.96
N PRO A 89 8.87 8.63 -2.05
CA PRO A 89 9.18 7.89 -3.26
C PRO A 89 8.11 8.06 -4.34
N LEU A 90 6.94 8.60 -3.99
CA LEU A 90 5.82 8.83 -4.88
C LEU A 90 5.56 10.31 -5.07
N ARG A 91 5.29 10.71 -6.32
CA ARG A 91 4.63 11.98 -6.64
C ARG A 91 3.25 11.69 -7.18
N CYS A 92 2.23 12.22 -6.53
CA CYS A 92 0.85 11.97 -6.92
C CYS A 92 0.21 13.22 -7.54
N GLN A 93 -0.54 13.01 -8.62
CA GLN A 93 -1.37 14.02 -9.25
C GLN A 93 -2.70 13.37 -9.64
N ASN A 94 -3.82 13.96 -9.18
CA ASN A 94 -5.17 13.47 -9.44
C ASN A 94 -5.35 11.97 -9.09
N GLY A 95 -4.81 11.53 -7.94
CA GLY A 95 -4.92 10.15 -7.45
C GLY A 95 -4.04 9.11 -8.15
N ARG A 96 -3.30 9.50 -9.20
CA ARG A 96 -2.28 8.67 -9.85
C ARG A 96 -0.90 9.07 -9.37
N CYS A 97 -0.08 8.09 -9.01
CA CYS A 97 1.29 8.36 -8.57
C CYS A 97 2.33 7.82 -9.54
N GLU A 98 3.43 8.54 -9.63
CA GLU A 98 4.67 8.12 -10.27
C GLU A 98 5.71 7.74 -9.21
N LEU A 99 6.53 6.73 -9.50
CA LEU A 99 7.55 6.25 -8.59
C LEU A 99 8.93 6.84 -8.97
N GLU A 100 9.31 7.94 -8.34
CA GLU A 100 10.45 8.75 -8.75
C GLU A 100 11.77 8.38 -8.08
N ALA A 101 11.76 8.14 -6.78
CA ALA A 101 13.00 7.93 -6.04
C ALA A 101 13.64 6.62 -6.50
N PRO A 102 14.80 6.63 -7.19
CA PRO A 102 15.40 5.42 -7.77
C PRO A 102 15.83 4.42 -6.70
N SER A 103 16.02 4.90 -5.48
CA SER A 103 16.30 4.07 -4.30
C SER A 103 15.57 4.61 -3.09
N TRP A 104 15.04 3.72 -2.27
CA TRP A 104 14.49 4.06 -0.95
C TRP A 104 14.49 2.82 -0.05
N ALA A 105 14.37 3.05 1.25
CA ALA A 105 14.20 1.98 2.23
C ALA A 105 13.17 2.38 3.28
N GLY A 106 12.46 1.39 3.81
CA GLY A 106 11.51 1.60 4.88
C GLY A 106 11.31 0.36 5.74
N ARG A 107 11.02 0.58 7.01
CA ARG A 107 10.74 -0.48 7.99
C ARG A 107 9.35 -1.04 7.76
N VAL A 108 9.22 -2.36 7.73
CA VAL A 108 7.90 -3.01 7.67
C VAL A 108 7.24 -2.95 9.04
N ASN A 109 6.00 -2.45 9.09
CA ASN A 109 5.18 -2.38 10.29
C ASN A 109 4.26 -3.60 10.42
N SER A 110 3.66 -4.02 9.30
CA SER A 110 2.75 -5.16 9.26
C SER A 110 2.70 -5.76 7.86
N VAL A 111 2.18 -6.98 7.81
CA VAL A 111 1.92 -7.72 6.58
C VAL A 111 0.50 -8.27 6.57
N ALA A 112 -0.11 -8.35 5.40
CA ALA A 112 -1.43 -8.92 5.23
C ALA A 112 -1.54 -9.77 3.96
N ILE A 113 -2.34 -10.83 4.05
CA ILE A 113 -2.73 -11.68 2.92
C ILE A 113 -4.24 -11.59 2.74
N ALA A 114 -4.67 -11.17 1.55
CA ALA A 114 -6.08 -11.16 1.15
C ALA A 114 -6.30 -12.10 -0.03
N ARG A 115 -7.49 -12.71 -0.11
CA ARG A 115 -7.86 -13.66 -1.15
C ARG A 115 -9.18 -13.26 -1.79
N TYR A 116 -9.27 -13.48 -3.09
CA TYR A 116 -10.41 -13.16 -3.92
C TYR A 116 -10.74 -14.35 -4.81
N GLY A 117 -12.03 -14.64 -4.97
CA GLY A 117 -12.53 -15.70 -5.83
C GLY A 117 -12.31 -15.39 -7.31
N ASN A 118 -12.68 -16.33 -8.16
CA ASN A 118 -12.65 -16.14 -9.62
C ASN A 118 -13.65 -15.09 -10.13
N ASP A 119 -14.65 -14.75 -9.31
CA ASP A 119 -15.59 -13.66 -9.50
C ASP A 119 -15.03 -12.29 -9.05
N GLY A 120 -13.81 -12.27 -8.50
CA GLY A 120 -13.16 -11.08 -7.96
C GLY A 120 -13.66 -10.64 -6.58
N LEU A 121 -14.58 -11.40 -5.95
CA LEU A 121 -15.09 -11.08 -4.63
C LEU A 121 -14.14 -11.59 -3.54
N ALA A 122 -14.03 -10.84 -2.45
CA ALA A 122 -13.23 -11.27 -1.31
C ALA A 122 -13.84 -12.55 -0.70
N VAL A 123 -13.03 -13.60 -0.57
CA VAL A 123 -13.49 -14.89 0.00
C VAL A 123 -13.50 -14.88 1.53
N SER A 124 -12.72 -13.99 2.14
CA SER A 124 -12.63 -13.81 3.58
C SER A 124 -12.08 -12.43 3.93
N VAL A 125 -12.15 -12.07 5.22
CA VAL A 125 -11.33 -10.97 5.74
C VAL A 125 -9.83 -11.26 5.52
N PRO A 126 -9.00 -10.24 5.27
CA PRO A 126 -7.56 -10.43 5.17
C PRO A 126 -6.96 -10.91 6.49
N ASN A 127 -6.03 -11.87 6.41
CA ASN A 127 -5.20 -12.22 7.55
C ASN A 127 -4.07 -11.20 7.65
N ALA A 128 -3.89 -10.59 8.82
CA ALA A 128 -2.87 -9.57 9.04
C ALA A 128 -2.06 -9.85 10.29
N TRP A 129 -0.77 -9.54 10.24
CA TRP A 129 0.17 -9.74 11.34
C TRP A 129 1.07 -8.53 11.51
N PRO A 130 1.36 -8.10 12.75
CA PRO A 130 2.41 -7.13 12.99
C PRO A 130 3.76 -7.75 12.63
N ALA A 131 4.64 -6.95 12.03
CA ALA A 131 6.01 -7.38 11.77
C ALA A 131 6.86 -7.13 13.03
N LYS A 132 7.59 -8.16 13.47
CA LYS A 132 8.59 -8.04 14.54
C LYS A 132 9.81 -7.26 14.04
N SER A 133 10.21 -7.52 12.81
CA SER A 133 11.25 -6.81 12.07
C SER A 133 11.01 -7.00 10.58
N GLY A 134 11.67 -6.19 9.75
CA GLY A 134 11.54 -6.28 8.31
C GLY A 134 11.86 -4.97 7.63
N GLN A 135 12.14 -5.05 6.34
CA GLN A 135 12.45 -3.91 5.49
C GLN A 135 11.90 -4.12 4.09
N CYS A 136 11.38 -3.06 3.51
CA CYS A 136 11.21 -2.94 2.08
C CYS A 136 12.26 -1.98 1.53
N THR A 137 12.85 -2.33 0.39
CA THR A 137 13.77 -1.47 -0.35
C THR A 137 13.35 -1.39 -1.80
N ARG A 138 13.67 -0.26 -2.42
CA ARG A 138 13.84 -0.15 -3.86
C ARG A 138 15.32 0.12 -4.13
N ALA A 139 15.88 -0.61 -5.09
CA ALA A 139 17.15 -0.30 -5.71
C ALA A 139 16.95 -0.41 -7.22
N ASP A 140 17.15 0.69 -7.93
CA ASP A 140 16.88 0.83 -9.36
C ASP A 140 15.42 0.44 -9.69
N ASN A 141 15.25 -0.63 -10.47
CA ASN A 141 13.95 -1.16 -10.86
C ASN A 141 13.52 -2.36 -10.04
N THR A 142 14.17 -2.67 -8.91
CA THR A 142 13.79 -3.82 -8.09
C THR A 142 13.23 -3.36 -6.76
N ILE A 143 12.03 -3.84 -6.42
CA ILE A 143 11.45 -3.71 -5.09
C ILE A 143 11.57 -5.05 -4.39
N ARG A 144 12.12 -5.05 -3.18
CA ARG A 144 12.23 -6.23 -2.32
C ARG A 144 11.68 -5.92 -0.93
N CYS A 145 10.80 -6.77 -0.43
CA CYS A 145 10.16 -6.64 0.86
C CYS A 145 10.32 -7.93 1.66
N LEU A 146 10.92 -7.86 2.84
CA LEU A 146 11.06 -8.97 3.78
C LEU A 146 10.47 -8.57 5.13
N ALA A 147 9.72 -9.46 5.76
CA ALA A 147 9.29 -9.30 7.14
C ALA A 147 9.37 -10.60 7.94
N VAL A 148 9.59 -10.45 9.25
CA VAL A 148 9.54 -11.51 10.24
C VAL A 148 8.24 -11.33 11.02
N GLY A 149 7.37 -12.33 10.98
CA GLY A 149 6.10 -12.34 11.70
C GLY A 149 6.28 -12.55 13.21
N PRO A 150 5.19 -12.51 14.00
CA PRO A 150 5.24 -12.62 15.46
C PRO A 150 5.87 -13.93 15.95
N ASN A 151 5.67 -15.01 15.19
CA ASN A 151 6.15 -16.36 15.52
C ASN A 151 7.54 -16.67 14.92
N GLY A 152 8.23 -15.67 14.35
CA GLY A 152 9.57 -15.84 13.75
C GLY A 152 9.57 -16.34 12.30
N GLY A 153 8.42 -16.72 11.74
CA GLY A 153 8.29 -17.04 10.31
C GLY A 153 8.64 -15.83 9.43
N GLN A 154 9.18 -16.09 8.23
CA GLN A 154 9.56 -15.06 7.27
C GLN A 154 8.57 -15.00 6.11
N ILE A 155 8.35 -13.79 5.60
CA ILE A 155 7.54 -13.52 4.42
C ILE A 155 8.31 -12.57 3.51
N LEU A 156 8.32 -12.88 2.22
CA LEU A 156 9.17 -12.18 1.23
C LEU A 156 8.32 -11.85 -0.01
N ALA A 157 8.60 -10.72 -0.63
CA ALA A 157 8.22 -10.46 -2.01
C ALA A 157 9.31 -9.69 -2.73
N GLU A 158 9.47 -9.96 -4.01
CA GLU A 158 10.41 -9.26 -4.88
C GLU A 158 9.79 -9.08 -6.27
N ALA A 159 10.00 -7.91 -6.86
CA ALA A 159 9.55 -7.62 -8.21
C ALA A 159 10.50 -6.67 -8.95
N THR A 160 10.70 -6.91 -10.23
CA THR A 160 11.28 -5.94 -11.16
C THR A 160 10.18 -5.11 -11.81
N LEU A 161 10.29 -3.78 -11.73
CA LEU A 161 9.39 -2.77 -12.28
C LEU A 161 9.61 -2.57 -13.79
#